data_AF-A0A2D6D7T9-F1
#
_entry.id   AF-A0A2D6D7T9-F1
#
_cell.length_a   1.000
_cell.length_b   1.000
_cell.length_c   1.000
_cell.angle_alpha   90.00
_cell.angle_beta   90.00
_cell.angle_gamma   90.00
#
_symmetry.space_group_name_H-M   'P 1'
#
loop_
_entity.id
_entity.type
_entity.pdbx_description
1 polymer ?
#
loop_
_entity_poly.entity_id
_entity_poly.type
_entity_poly.pdbx_seq_one_letter_code
_entity_poly.pdbx_strand_id
1 'polypeptide(L)'
;MTRLNSEEKKQPSSQAKIPKELKQKNRKVLKMKHKRSNKFTMAMIIIIVIFFVGTAMAAQTGIWQIPIFTQIFYQIPEPIRVVDVAGVSGLNQQQAVFDPEENILRIVVTEKELTAAIKQQLVNNIDPPFAQNAQIVITSKEIEFFGYLLKPFSANLTIRVRPLFTDEKIDYKISQAKIGSLNLPPFLVDWGLKTYIAVRSKGKSDTNLKQVEFYRDKVKAESFKLEEGKMSMEIFIDVKAITDPVSENIDKLIDTFTKLDPEEIEKINNFDFESLTEETLKILKAVNITTEVLEKFKDLNLNPPANTQP
;
A
#
# COMPACT_ATOMS: atom_id res chain seq x y z
N MET A 1 17.69 39.28 65.23
CA MET A 1 16.23 39.32 65.42
C MET A 1 15.77 38.03 66.10
N THR A 2 15.27 38.22 67.32
CA THR A 2 14.29 37.47 68.11
C THR A 2 14.25 35.94 68.05
N ARG A 3 14.83 35.33 69.09
CA ARG A 3 14.48 34.02 69.64
C ARG A 3 13.10 34.12 70.30
N LEU A 4 12.19 33.17 70.04
CA LEU A 4 11.04 32.92 70.91
C LEU A 4 11.10 31.49 71.42
N ASN A 5 11.41 31.46 72.71
CA ASN A 5 11.41 30.35 73.63
C ASN A 5 9.96 30.21 74.14
N SER A 6 9.36 29.03 74.08
CA SER A 6 8.09 28.76 74.73
C SER A 6 8.29 27.63 75.72
N GLU A 7 8.50 28.04 76.97
CA GLU A 7 8.31 27.21 78.16
C GLU A 7 6.83 26.84 78.26
N GLU A 8 6.53 25.54 78.37
CA GLU A 8 5.24 25.14 78.95
C GLU A 8 5.41 24.03 79.99
N LYS A 9 4.73 24.30 81.11
CA LYS A 9 4.87 23.79 82.46
C LYS A 9 4.71 22.27 82.60
N LYS A 10 5.56 21.70 83.47
CA LYS A 10 5.31 20.44 84.17
C LYS A 10 4.24 20.65 85.26
N GLN A 11 3.25 19.75 85.32
CA GLN A 11 2.41 19.53 86.51
C GLN A 11 2.39 18.03 86.86
N PRO A 12 2.27 17.66 88.14
CA PRO A 12 2.71 16.36 88.64
C PRO A 12 1.59 15.30 88.71
N SER A 13 2.04 14.06 88.54
CA SER A 13 1.57 12.79 89.12
C SER A 13 0.16 12.72 89.75
N SER A 14 -0.69 11.88 89.16
CA SER A 14 -1.58 11.00 89.92
C SER A 14 -1.36 9.56 89.42
N GLN A 15 -0.48 8.83 90.11
CA GLN A 15 -0.28 7.40 89.89
C GLN A 15 -1.37 6.63 90.64
N ALA A 16 -2.51 6.42 90.00
CA ALA A 16 -3.42 5.35 90.37
C ALA A 16 -2.75 4.02 90.00
N LYS A 17 -2.27 3.28 91.02
CA LYS A 17 -1.78 1.91 90.90
C LYS A 17 -2.91 1.01 90.40
N ILE A 18 -2.97 0.79 89.09
CA ILE A 18 -3.80 -0.25 88.49
C ILE A 18 -3.14 -1.60 88.82
N PRO A 19 -3.87 -2.56 89.43
CA PRO A 19 -3.35 -3.88 89.79
C PRO A 19 -2.86 -4.63 88.55
N LYS A 20 -1.62 -5.15 88.63
CA LYS A 20 -0.87 -5.74 87.52
C LYS A 20 -1.31 -7.15 87.09
N GLU A 21 -2.38 -7.71 87.63
CA GLU A 21 -2.70 -9.13 87.42
C GLU A 21 -3.76 -9.45 86.35
N LEU A 22 -4.49 -8.47 85.80
CA LEU A 22 -5.54 -8.76 84.80
C LEU A 22 -5.13 -8.59 83.33
N LYS A 23 -3.87 -8.21 83.03
CA LYS A 23 -3.42 -7.93 81.64
C LYS A 23 -2.63 -9.05 80.94
N GLN A 24 -2.47 -10.23 81.55
CA GLN A 24 -1.70 -11.32 80.94
C GLN A 24 -2.53 -12.41 80.23
N LYS A 25 -3.85 -12.49 80.43
CA LYS A 25 -4.65 -13.61 79.88
C LYS A 25 -5.24 -13.40 78.47
N ASN A 26 -5.26 -12.18 77.95
CA ASN A 26 -5.85 -11.88 76.61
C ASN A 26 -4.85 -11.45 75.52
N ARG A 27 -3.53 -11.55 75.74
CA ARG A 27 -2.50 -11.16 74.76
C ARG A 27 -1.96 -12.29 73.87
N LYS A 28 -2.65 -13.43 73.78
CA LYS A 28 -2.20 -14.60 72.99
C LYS A 28 -2.99 -14.90 71.70
N VAL A 29 -3.92 -14.05 71.24
CA VAL A 29 -4.82 -14.42 70.11
C VAL A 29 -4.60 -13.64 68.80
N LEU A 30 -3.71 -12.64 68.71
CA LEU A 30 -3.56 -11.84 67.47
C LEU A 30 -2.16 -11.87 66.84
N LYS A 31 -1.45 -13.01 66.93
CA LYS A 31 -0.22 -13.25 66.15
C LYS A 31 -0.39 -14.39 65.14
N MET A 32 -1.52 -14.43 64.43
CA MET A 32 -1.54 -15.14 63.16
C MET A 32 -0.72 -14.34 62.15
N LYS A 33 0.58 -14.66 62.10
CA LYS A 33 1.54 -14.24 61.07
C LYS A 33 0.85 -14.33 59.69
N HIS A 34 0.56 -13.18 59.10
CA HIS A 34 0.26 -13.03 57.68
C HIS A 34 1.50 -13.49 56.86
N LYS A 35 1.64 -14.80 56.68
CA LYS A 35 2.73 -15.43 55.90
C LYS A 35 2.21 -15.99 54.56
N ARG A 36 1.08 -15.45 54.10
CA ARG A 36 0.45 -15.65 52.79
C ARG A 36 0.14 -14.24 52.29
N SER A 37 0.95 -13.62 51.43
CA SER A 37 0.56 -13.51 50.01
C SER A 37 1.63 -12.91 49.09
N ASN A 38 2.93 -12.97 49.40
CA ASN A 38 3.97 -12.37 48.52
C ASN A 38 3.97 -12.88 47.07
N LYS A 39 3.40 -14.08 46.81
CA LYS A 39 3.26 -14.60 45.44
C LYS A 39 2.21 -13.83 44.62
N PHE A 40 1.14 -13.32 45.25
CA PHE A 40 0.10 -12.57 44.56
C PHE A 40 0.56 -11.16 44.21
N THR A 41 1.26 -10.49 45.12
CA THR A 41 1.88 -9.18 44.83
C THR A 41 2.95 -9.29 43.74
N MET A 42 3.80 -10.32 43.76
CA MET A 42 4.75 -10.56 42.66
C MET A 42 4.03 -10.80 41.32
N ALA A 43 3.00 -11.65 41.29
CA ALA A 43 2.22 -11.90 40.07
C ALA A 43 1.54 -10.61 39.56
N MET A 44 0.98 -9.78 40.45
CA MET A 44 0.36 -8.52 40.05
C MET A 44 1.38 -7.52 39.49
N ILE A 45 2.57 -7.42 40.10
CA ILE A 45 3.66 -6.58 39.59
C ILE A 45 4.07 -7.05 38.19
N ILE A 46 4.21 -8.36 37.95
CA ILE A 46 4.54 -8.90 36.63
C ILE A 46 3.46 -8.53 35.60
N ILE A 47 2.17 -8.68 35.94
CA ILE A 47 1.07 -8.30 35.06
C ILE A 47 1.10 -6.80 34.75
N ILE A 48 1.33 -5.96 35.76
CA ILE A 48 1.47 -4.51 35.59
C ILE A 48 2.65 -4.21 34.65
N VAL A 49 3.81 -4.84 34.84
CA VAL A 49 4.98 -4.64 33.98
C VAL A 49 4.69 -5.06 32.54
N ILE A 50 4.07 -6.23 32.32
CA ILE A 50 3.68 -6.69 30.98
C ILE A 50 2.70 -5.70 30.34
N PHE A 51 1.74 -5.18 31.11
CA PHE A 51 0.79 -4.18 30.66
C PHE A 51 1.49 -2.86 30.28
N PHE A 52 2.44 -2.38 31.09
CA PHE A 52 3.24 -1.19 30.78
C PHE A 52 4.13 -1.40 29.54
N VAL A 53 4.76 -2.56 29.39
CA VAL A 53 5.56 -2.88 28.20
C VAL A 53 4.66 -2.95 26.96
N GLY A 54 3.52 -3.62 27.05
CA GLY A 54 2.55 -3.71 25.96
C GLY A 54 2.00 -2.35 25.54
N THR A 55 1.67 -1.48 26.48
CA THR A 55 1.19 -0.11 26.19
C THR A 55 2.30 0.78 25.63
N ALA A 56 3.55 0.66 26.12
CA ALA A 56 4.69 1.37 25.54
C ALA A 56 4.98 0.95 24.09
N MET A 57 4.93 -0.35 23.79
CA MET A 57 5.07 -0.86 22.42
C MET A 57 3.90 -0.39 21.54
N ALA A 58 2.67 -0.40 22.05
CA ALA A 58 1.51 0.12 21.30
C ALA A 58 1.65 1.63 21.02
N ALA A 59 2.14 2.43 21.98
CA ALA A 59 2.37 3.86 21.80
C ALA A 59 3.43 4.16 20.71
N GLN A 60 4.48 3.34 20.60
CA GLN A 60 5.52 3.49 19.54
C GLN A 60 4.97 3.36 18.11
N THR A 61 3.88 2.63 17.92
CA THR A 61 3.23 2.47 16.61
C THR A 61 2.43 3.69 16.18
N GLY A 62 2.02 4.56 17.11
CA GLY A 62 1.10 5.66 16.86
C GLY A 62 -0.36 5.25 16.66
N ILE A 63 -0.68 3.95 16.67
CA ILE A 63 -2.05 3.42 16.49
C ILE A 63 -2.98 3.88 17.62
N TRP A 64 -2.45 3.97 18.85
CA TRP A 64 -3.15 4.51 20.01
C TRP A 64 -2.43 5.74 20.54
N GLN A 65 -3.07 6.90 20.39
CA GLN A 65 -2.59 8.19 20.89
C GLN A 65 -2.84 8.29 22.39
N ILE A 66 -1.92 7.77 23.21
CA ILE A 66 -1.92 8.02 24.66
C ILE A 66 -1.15 9.33 24.88
N PRO A 67 -1.78 10.42 25.37
CA PRO A 67 -1.20 11.78 25.33
C PRO A 67 0.20 11.88 25.93
N ILE A 68 0.46 11.17 27.03
CA ILE A 68 1.74 11.22 27.75
C ILE A 68 2.81 10.37 27.07
N PHE A 69 2.47 9.16 26.61
CA PHE A 69 3.45 8.24 26.00
C PHE A 69 3.78 8.60 24.56
N THR A 70 2.82 9.10 23.80
CA THR A 70 3.02 9.44 22.38
C THR A 70 4.07 10.53 22.24
N GLN A 71 4.05 11.56 23.09
CA GLN A 71 5.03 12.65 23.04
C GLN A 71 6.48 12.20 23.30
N ILE A 72 6.66 11.14 24.07
CA ILE A 72 7.99 10.67 24.49
C ILE A 72 8.53 9.61 23.52
N PHE A 73 7.67 8.68 23.07
CA PHE A 73 8.10 7.48 22.35
C PHE A 73 7.82 7.51 20.86
N TYR A 74 6.92 8.38 20.38
CA TYR A 74 6.58 8.42 18.97
C TYR A 74 7.49 9.38 18.22
N GLN A 75 8.38 8.82 17.39
CA GLN A 75 9.11 9.56 16.37
C GLN A 75 8.37 9.40 15.06
N ILE A 76 7.96 10.51 14.46
CA ILE A 76 7.35 10.50 13.14
C ILE A 76 8.42 10.00 12.16
N PRO A 77 8.21 8.86 11.49
CA PRO A 77 9.17 8.41 10.49
C PRO A 77 9.19 9.43 9.36
N GLU A 78 10.40 9.73 8.88
CA GLU A 78 10.60 10.60 7.72
C GLU A 78 10.92 9.74 6.50
N PRO A 79 10.44 10.12 5.30
CA PRO A 79 10.83 9.47 4.06
C PRO A 79 12.32 9.73 3.77
N ILE A 80 12.92 8.94 2.87
CA ILE A 80 14.32 9.14 2.42
C ILE A 80 14.56 10.57 1.94
N ARG A 81 13.58 11.13 1.22
CA ARG A 81 13.52 12.54 0.82
C ARG A 81 12.07 12.94 0.53
N VAL A 82 11.82 14.24 0.46
CA VAL A 82 10.51 14.78 0.06
C VAL A 82 10.49 15.00 -1.45
N VAL A 83 9.41 14.58 -2.10
CA VAL A 83 9.24 14.73 -3.55
C VAL A 83 8.39 15.95 -3.86
N ASP A 84 8.99 16.94 -4.52
CA ASP A 84 8.26 18.10 -5.02
C ASP A 84 7.53 17.77 -6.34
N VAL A 85 6.21 17.88 -6.29
CA VAL A 85 5.29 17.63 -7.42
C VAL A 85 4.74 18.91 -8.05
N ALA A 86 5.26 20.08 -7.66
CA ALA A 86 4.85 21.34 -8.27
C ALA A 86 5.02 21.30 -9.79
N GLY A 87 3.94 21.61 -10.53
CA GLY A 87 3.93 21.66 -11.99
C GLY A 87 3.76 20.31 -12.72
N VAL A 88 3.52 19.20 -12.00
CA VAL A 88 3.30 17.88 -12.62
C VAL A 88 1.83 17.48 -12.49
N SER A 89 1.13 17.37 -13.62
CA SER A 89 -0.32 17.12 -13.65
C SER A 89 -0.73 15.64 -13.75
N GLY A 90 0.19 14.70 -13.52
CA GLY A 90 -0.07 13.26 -13.58
C GLY A 90 1.01 12.51 -14.35
N LEU A 91 0.68 11.29 -14.79
CA LEU A 91 1.55 10.50 -15.68
C LEU A 91 1.49 11.09 -17.10
N ASN A 92 2.61 11.59 -17.60
CA ASN A 92 2.71 12.03 -18.99
C ASN A 92 2.73 10.80 -19.90
N GLN A 93 1.76 10.67 -20.80
CA GLN A 93 1.67 9.54 -21.75
C GLN A 93 2.86 9.45 -22.71
N GLN A 94 3.67 10.51 -22.83
CA GLN A 94 4.84 10.59 -23.72
C GLN A 94 6.06 9.73 -23.29
N GLN A 95 5.96 8.96 -22.20
CA GLN A 95 7.10 8.22 -21.66
C GLN A 95 7.14 6.73 -22.02
N ALA A 96 6.15 6.28 -22.78
CA ALA A 96 6.12 4.96 -23.38
C ALA A 96 6.49 5.11 -24.87
N VAL A 97 7.68 4.63 -25.25
CA VAL A 97 8.16 4.65 -26.63
C VAL A 97 8.18 3.21 -27.12
N PHE A 98 7.40 2.92 -28.17
CA PHE A 98 7.39 1.60 -28.80
C PHE A 98 8.33 1.60 -30.01
N ASP A 99 9.26 0.66 -30.01
CA ASP A 99 10.13 0.38 -31.15
C ASP A 99 9.54 -0.79 -31.96
N PRO A 100 9.00 -0.54 -33.16
CA PRO A 100 8.39 -1.59 -33.98
C PRO A 100 9.42 -2.52 -34.63
N GLU A 101 10.69 -2.12 -34.75
CA GLU A 101 11.73 -2.96 -35.35
C GLU A 101 12.19 -4.03 -34.36
N GLU A 102 12.33 -3.66 -33.10
CA GLU A 102 12.72 -4.57 -32.01
C GLU A 102 11.51 -5.23 -31.31
N ASN A 103 10.30 -4.72 -31.55
CA ASN A 103 9.09 -5.02 -30.78
C ASN A 103 9.25 -4.78 -29.27
N ILE A 104 9.97 -3.72 -28.92
CA ILE A 104 10.26 -3.35 -27.53
C ILE A 104 9.49 -2.09 -27.15
N LEU A 105 8.72 -2.16 -26.06
CA LEU A 105 8.12 -1.01 -25.41
C LEU A 105 9.02 -0.54 -24.27
N ARG A 106 9.59 0.66 -24.40
CA ARG A 106 10.41 1.30 -23.38
C ARG A 106 9.55 2.23 -22.57
N ILE A 107 9.46 1.98 -21.27
CA ILE A 107 8.69 2.78 -20.31
C ILE A 107 9.68 3.39 -19.32
N VAL A 108 9.70 4.72 -19.24
CA VAL A 108 10.43 5.44 -18.20
C VAL A 108 9.41 6.10 -17.30
N VAL A 109 9.56 5.99 -15.98
CA VAL A 109 8.67 6.66 -15.03
C VAL A 109 9.48 7.37 -13.96
N THR A 110 9.23 8.66 -13.77
CA THR A 110 9.93 9.44 -12.74
C THR A 110 9.23 9.36 -11.39
N GLU A 111 10.00 9.63 -10.35
CA GLU A 111 9.53 9.75 -8.96
C GLU A 111 8.41 10.79 -8.81
N LYS A 112 8.55 11.93 -9.50
CA LYS A 112 7.56 13.02 -9.48
C LYS A 112 6.24 12.57 -10.05
N GLU A 113 6.25 11.83 -11.16
CA GLU A 113 5.04 11.38 -11.84
C GLU A 113 4.33 10.28 -11.07
N LEU A 114 5.04 9.31 -10.50
CA LEU A 114 4.45 8.31 -9.61
C LEU A 114 3.82 8.95 -8.38
N THR A 115 4.51 9.91 -7.77
CA THR A 115 3.99 10.63 -6.61
C THR A 115 2.77 11.47 -6.99
N ALA A 116 2.79 12.16 -8.13
CA ALA A 116 1.65 12.92 -8.64
C ALA A 116 0.44 12.00 -8.92
N ALA A 117 0.66 10.85 -9.55
CA ALA A 117 -0.39 9.87 -9.86
C ALA A 117 -1.07 9.34 -8.59
N ILE A 118 -0.29 8.98 -7.56
CA ILE A 118 -0.85 8.53 -6.28
C ILE A 118 -1.63 9.65 -5.60
N LYS A 119 -1.08 10.87 -5.56
CA LYS A 119 -1.78 12.02 -4.96
C LYS A 119 -3.09 12.30 -5.68
N GLN A 120 -3.11 12.29 -7.01
CA GLN A 120 -4.31 12.45 -7.81
C GLN A 120 -5.35 11.35 -7.51
N GLN A 121 -4.92 10.09 -7.41
CA GLN A 121 -5.81 8.99 -7.05
C GLN A 121 -6.40 9.14 -5.64
N LEU A 122 -5.63 9.65 -4.68
CA LEU A 122 -6.10 9.91 -3.31
C LEU A 122 -7.07 11.09 -3.25
N VAL A 123 -6.86 12.14 -4.04
CA VAL A 123 -7.78 13.29 -4.15
C VAL A 123 -9.11 12.88 -4.78
N ASN A 124 -9.08 12.01 -5.78
CA ASN A 124 -10.27 11.56 -6.52
C ASN A 124 -11.09 10.48 -5.79
N ASN A 125 -10.59 9.95 -4.67
CA ASN A 125 -11.29 8.91 -3.91
C ASN A 125 -12.11 9.54 -2.78
N ILE A 126 -13.41 9.20 -2.71
CA ILE A 126 -14.33 9.69 -1.67
C ILE A 126 -13.86 9.25 -0.28
N ASP A 127 -13.26 8.07 -0.19
CA ASP A 127 -12.76 7.50 1.06
C ASP A 127 -11.30 7.02 0.92
N PRO A 128 -10.33 7.95 0.93
CA PRO A 128 -8.94 7.60 0.67
C PRO A 128 -8.33 6.86 1.88
N PRO A 129 -7.64 5.73 1.68
CA PRO A 129 -6.99 4.99 2.77
C PRO A 129 -5.75 5.72 3.32
N PHE A 130 -5.19 6.65 2.56
CA PHE A 130 -4.02 7.45 2.93
C PHE A 130 -4.32 8.94 2.83
N ALA A 131 -3.64 9.76 3.64
CA ALA A 131 -3.64 11.20 3.48
C ALA A 131 -2.85 11.64 2.23
N GLN A 132 -3.02 12.89 1.83
CA GLN A 132 -2.40 13.47 0.62
C GLN A 132 -0.88 13.63 0.72
N ASN A 133 -0.28 13.36 1.88
CA ASN A 133 1.17 13.33 2.07
C ASN A 133 1.83 12.04 1.55
N ALA A 134 1.06 11.12 0.96
CA ALA A 134 1.60 9.92 0.34
C ALA A 134 2.55 10.28 -0.82
N GLN A 135 3.67 9.58 -0.90
CA GLN A 135 4.68 9.75 -1.93
C GLN A 135 5.45 8.47 -2.19
N ILE A 136 6.05 8.40 -3.37
CA ILE A 136 7.00 7.36 -3.76
C ILE A 136 8.36 8.00 -3.96
N VAL A 137 9.40 7.37 -3.44
CA VAL A 137 10.80 7.72 -3.68
C VAL A 137 11.47 6.55 -4.39
N ILE A 138 12.20 6.83 -5.48
CA ILE A 138 12.95 5.83 -6.22
C ILE A 138 14.45 6.04 -5.97
N THR A 139 15.11 5.03 -5.43
CA THR A 139 16.57 4.97 -5.32
C THR A 139 17.13 3.97 -6.32
N SER A 140 18.45 4.00 -6.54
CA SER A 140 19.14 2.97 -7.34
C SER A 140 18.95 1.50 -6.90
N LYS A 141 18.41 1.23 -5.69
CA LYS A 141 18.29 -0.12 -5.14
C LYS A 141 16.87 -0.55 -4.78
N GLU A 142 16.00 0.40 -4.47
CA GLU A 142 14.67 0.14 -3.93
C GLU A 142 13.72 1.31 -4.19
N ILE A 143 12.44 1.00 -4.15
CA ILE A 143 11.32 1.94 -4.22
C ILE A 143 10.75 2.05 -2.81
N GLU A 144 10.70 3.26 -2.26
CA GLU A 144 10.06 3.54 -0.98
C GLU A 144 8.69 4.17 -1.22
N PHE A 145 7.65 3.55 -0.68
CA PHE A 145 6.36 4.19 -0.47
C PHE A 145 6.29 4.73 0.96
N PHE A 146 5.92 5.99 1.10
CA PHE A 146 5.69 6.64 2.38
C PHE A 146 4.33 7.33 2.38
N GLY A 147 3.55 7.21 3.45
CA GLY A 147 2.30 7.96 3.58
C GLY A 147 1.63 7.76 4.93
N TYR A 148 0.73 8.68 5.30
CA TYR A 148 -0.06 8.55 6.52
C TYR A 148 -1.35 7.77 6.23
N LEU A 149 -1.46 6.56 6.79
CA LEU A 149 -2.65 5.74 6.73
C LEU A 149 -3.76 6.39 7.57
N LEU A 150 -4.97 6.47 7.03
CA LEU A 150 -6.17 6.98 7.70
C LEU A 150 -7.07 5.86 8.23
N LYS A 151 -7.01 4.67 7.62
CA LYS A 151 -7.87 3.52 7.93
C LYS A 151 -7.12 2.19 7.79
N PRO A 152 -7.46 1.15 8.60
CA PRO A 152 -8.45 1.16 9.68
C PRO A 152 -7.94 1.86 10.96
N PHE A 153 -6.66 2.21 11.01
CA PHE A 153 -6.04 2.98 12.07
C PHE A 153 -5.16 4.07 11.47
N SER A 154 -4.86 5.08 12.29
CA SER A 154 -4.10 6.25 11.86
C SER A 154 -2.61 6.08 12.20
N ALA A 155 -1.75 5.95 11.20
CA ALA A 155 -0.31 5.80 11.42
C ALA A 155 0.51 6.12 10.17
N ASN A 156 1.75 6.57 10.34
CA ASN A 156 2.68 6.69 9.21
C ASN A 156 3.15 5.30 8.78
N LEU A 157 3.02 5.00 7.50
CA LEU A 157 3.45 3.75 6.88
C LEU A 157 4.64 4.03 5.98
N THR A 158 5.68 3.21 6.10
CA THR A 158 6.82 3.18 5.17
C THR A 158 7.00 1.76 4.67
N ILE A 159 7.00 1.57 3.36
CA ILE A 159 7.26 0.27 2.73
C ILE A 159 8.38 0.47 1.72
N ARG A 160 9.44 -0.33 1.84
CA ARG A 160 10.53 -0.37 0.87
C ARG A 160 10.53 -1.69 0.14
N VAL A 161 10.58 -1.59 -1.18
CA VAL A 161 10.45 -2.72 -2.08
C VAL A 161 11.66 -2.73 -3.00
N ARG A 162 12.37 -3.86 -3.02
CA ARG A 162 13.39 -4.15 -4.02
C ARG A 162 12.75 -4.93 -5.16
N PRO A 163 12.65 -4.35 -6.37
CA PRO A 163 12.24 -5.11 -7.53
C PRO A 163 13.30 -6.16 -7.85
N LEU A 164 12.84 -7.34 -8.24
CA LEU A 164 13.66 -8.46 -8.66
C LEU A 164 13.27 -8.79 -10.10
N PHE A 165 14.25 -8.89 -10.97
CA PHE A 165 14.05 -9.28 -12.34
C PHE A 165 14.60 -10.68 -12.51
N THR A 166 13.74 -11.67 -12.77
CA THR A 166 14.12 -13.08 -12.89
C THR A 166 13.18 -13.76 -13.87
N ASP A 167 13.72 -14.54 -14.79
CA ASP A 167 12.97 -15.29 -15.81
C ASP A 167 11.96 -14.42 -16.59
N GLU A 168 12.42 -13.26 -17.09
CA GLU A 168 11.60 -12.30 -17.86
C GLU A 168 10.37 -11.75 -17.09
N LYS A 169 10.35 -11.94 -15.76
CA LYS A 169 9.29 -11.50 -14.86
C LYS A 169 9.83 -10.49 -13.86
N ILE A 170 8.99 -9.52 -13.55
CA ILE A 170 9.23 -8.56 -12.48
C ILE A 170 8.55 -9.09 -11.23
N ASP A 171 9.37 -9.57 -10.31
CA ASP A 171 8.98 -9.89 -8.95
C ASP A 171 9.45 -8.76 -8.01
N TYR A 172 9.13 -8.88 -6.73
CA TYR A 172 9.54 -7.91 -5.73
C TYR A 172 9.81 -8.56 -4.38
N LYS A 173 10.70 -7.92 -3.62
CA LYS A 173 10.99 -8.29 -2.24
C LYS A 173 10.84 -7.08 -1.34
N ILE A 174 10.03 -7.21 -0.31
CA ILE A 174 9.90 -6.18 0.73
C ILE A 174 11.21 -6.17 1.53
N SER A 175 12.00 -5.11 1.38
CA SER A 175 13.27 -4.94 2.11
C SER A 175 13.02 -4.41 3.52
N GLN A 176 12.02 -3.54 3.68
CA GLN A 176 11.65 -2.96 4.95
C GLN A 176 10.17 -2.58 4.97
N ALA A 177 9.54 -2.69 6.13
CA ALA A 177 8.24 -2.11 6.38
C ALA A 177 8.18 -1.54 7.80
N LYS A 178 7.56 -0.38 7.96
CA LYS A 178 7.40 0.31 9.24
C LYS A 178 6.00 0.88 9.40
N ILE A 179 5.48 0.81 10.63
CA ILE A 179 4.30 1.56 11.08
C ILE A 179 4.75 2.45 12.25
N GLY A 180 4.77 3.76 12.04
CA GLY A 180 5.42 4.69 12.95
C GLY A 180 6.91 4.35 13.08
N SER A 181 7.35 4.09 14.30
CA SER A 181 8.73 3.65 14.59
C SER A 181 8.91 2.11 14.58
N LEU A 182 7.81 1.35 14.53
CA LEU A 182 7.84 -0.10 14.64
C LEU A 182 8.17 -0.74 13.29
N ASN A 183 9.27 -1.52 13.24
CA ASN A 183 9.55 -2.38 12.09
C ASN A 183 8.57 -3.56 12.06
N LEU A 184 7.89 -3.73 10.93
CA LEU A 184 7.04 -4.87 10.69
C LEU A 184 7.82 -6.03 10.08
N PRO A 185 7.52 -7.27 10.50
CA PRO A 185 7.94 -8.44 9.76
C PRO A 185 7.44 -8.40 8.30
N PRO A 186 8.31 -8.66 7.30
CA PRO A 186 7.93 -8.57 5.88
C PRO A 186 6.71 -9.44 5.49
N PHE A 187 6.54 -10.59 6.14
CA PHE A 187 5.43 -11.51 5.85
C PHE A 187 4.05 -10.92 6.13
N LEU A 188 3.92 -10.01 7.12
CA LEU A 188 2.64 -9.36 7.42
C LEU A 188 2.24 -8.39 6.31
N VAL A 189 3.22 -7.68 5.76
CA VAL A 189 2.98 -6.74 4.67
C VAL A 189 2.72 -7.47 3.36
N ASP A 190 3.46 -8.55 3.09
CA ASP A 190 3.20 -9.42 1.94
C ASP A 190 1.78 -10.01 1.98
N TRP A 191 1.36 -10.54 3.14
CA TRP A 191 -0.01 -11.03 3.34
C TRP A 191 -1.06 -9.94 3.12
N GLY A 192 -0.84 -8.75 3.69
CA GLY A 192 -1.74 -7.61 3.53
C GLY A 192 -1.85 -7.14 2.08
N LEU A 193 -0.73 -7.08 1.37
CA LEU A 193 -0.66 -6.68 -0.04
C LEU A 193 -1.37 -7.69 -0.95
N LYS A 194 -1.10 -8.99 -0.76
CA LYS A 194 -1.77 -10.07 -1.49
C LYS A 194 -3.28 -10.05 -1.27
N THR A 195 -3.71 -9.86 -0.03
CA THR A 195 -5.14 -9.76 0.32
C THR A 195 -5.77 -8.54 -0.33
N TYR A 196 -5.11 -7.38 -0.27
CA TYR A 196 -5.60 -6.15 -0.89
C TYR A 196 -5.75 -6.30 -2.40
N ILE A 197 -4.74 -6.86 -3.08
CA ILE A 197 -4.77 -7.11 -4.51
C ILE A 197 -5.91 -8.08 -4.86
N ALA A 198 -6.06 -9.18 -4.10
CA ALA A 198 -7.11 -10.17 -4.32
C ALA A 198 -8.53 -9.63 -4.11
N VAL A 199 -8.73 -8.74 -3.14
CA VAL A 199 -10.04 -8.08 -2.92
C VAL A 199 -10.32 -7.08 -4.04
N ARG A 200 -9.32 -6.29 -4.44
CA ARG A 200 -9.50 -5.27 -5.47
C ARG A 200 -9.63 -5.86 -6.88
N SER A 201 -9.03 -7.02 -7.15
CA SER A 201 -9.19 -7.73 -8.41
C SER A 201 -10.58 -8.34 -8.56
N LYS A 202 -11.16 -8.90 -7.48
CA LYS A 202 -12.53 -9.45 -7.48
C LYS A 202 -13.63 -8.44 -7.84
N GLY A 203 -13.40 -7.15 -7.59
CA GLY A 203 -14.35 -6.08 -7.92
C GLY A 203 -14.28 -5.59 -9.36
N LYS A 204 -13.26 -5.98 -10.13
CA LYS A 204 -13.14 -5.62 -11.55
C LYS A 204 -13.64 -6.79 -12.39
N SER A 205 -14.64 -6.53 -13.25
CA SER A 205 -15.27 -7.50 -14.17
C SER A 205 -14.27 -8.51 -14.74
N ASP A 206 -14.62 -9.80 -14.70
CA ASP A 206 -13.85 -10.94 -15.25
C ASP A 206 -13.31 -10.68 -16.67
N THR A 207 -13.99 -9.82 -17.43
CA THR A 207 -13.61 -9.40 -18.79
C THR A 207 -12.21 -8.76 -18.84
N ASN A 208 -11.85 -7.92 -17.88
CA ASN A 208 -10.53 -7.26 -17.86
C ASN A 208 -9.43 -8.23 -17.41
N LEU A 209 -9.74 -9.17 -16.53
CA LEU A 209 -8.78 -10.19 -16.08
C LEU A 209 -8.41 -11.14 -17.23
N LYS A 210 -9.40 -11.56 -18.02
CA LYS A 210 -9.16 -12.39 -19.22
C LYS A 210 -8.29 -11.69 -20.25
N GLN A 211 -8.46 -10.38 -20.45
CA GLN A 211 -7.58 -9.61 -21.33
C GLN A 211 -6.14 -9.58 -20.80
N VAL A 212 -5.96 -9.32 -19.51
CA VAL A 212 -4.61 -9.31 -18.89
C VAL A 212 -3.96 -10.70 -18.97
N GLU A 213 -4.72 -11.77 -18.73
CA GLU A 213 -4.23 -13.14 -18.90
C GLU A 213 -3.85 -13.45 -20.35
N PHE A 214 -4.64 -12.99 -21.33
CA PHE A 214 -4.32 -13.16 -22.75
C PHE A 214 -3.01 -12.51 -23.17
N TYR A 215 -2.68 -11.34 -22.60
CA TYR A 215 -1.41 -10.66 -22.88
C TYR A 215 -0.23 -11.19 -22.06
N ARG A 216 -0.49 -11.91 -20.95
CA ARG A 216 0.55 -12.33 -20.00
C ARG A 216 1.64 -13.18 -20.65
N ASP A 217 1.28 -14.07 -21.57
CA ASP A 217 2.23 -14.96 -22.24
C ASP A 217 2.85 -14.32 -23.49
N LYS A 218 2.35 -13.16 -23.91
CA LYS A 218 2.77 -12.42 -25.12
C LYS A 218 3.64 -11.21 -24.81
N VAL A 219 3.82 -10.93 -23.53
CA VAL A 219 4.52 -9.77 -23.03
C VAL A 219 5.59 -10.26 -22.06
N LYS A 220 6.84 -9.99 -22.39
CA LYS A 220 8.01 -10.40 -21.60
C LYS A 220 8.74 -9.15 -21.16
N ALA A 221 9.09 -9.04 -19.88
CA ALA A 221 9.98 -7.97 -19.48
C ALA A 221 11.41 -8.36 -19.90
N GLU A 222 12.09 -7.47 -20.62
CA GLU A 222 13.46 -7.64 -21.13
C GLU A 222 14.47 -7.07 -20.14
N SER A 223 14.18 -5.87 -19.64
CA SER A 223 15.04 -5.20 -18.68
C SER A 223 14.25 -4.37 -17.68
N PHE A 224 14.80 -4.26 -16.47
CA PHE A 224 14.26 -3.40 -15.43
C PHE A 224 15.43 -2.74 -14.71
N LYS A 225 15.44 -1.41 -14.67
CA LYS A 225 16.52 -0.64 -14.07
C LYS A 225 15.96 0.44 -13.16
N LEU A 226 16.54 0.55 -11.97
CA LEU A 226 16.33 1.67 -11.07
C LEU A 226 17.53 2.62 -11.17
N GLU A 227 17.23 3.89 -11.35
CA GLU A 227 18.17 4.99 -11.22
C GLU A 227 17.62 5.98 -10.19
N GLU A 228 18.47 6.87 -9.68
CA GLU A 228 18.03 7.83 -8.68
C GLU A 228 16.91 8.71 -9.25
N GLY A 229 15.72 8.66 -8.65
CA GLY A 229 14.55 9.43 -9.06
C GLY A 229 13.78 8.91 -10.28
N LYS A 230 14.15 7.77 -10.88
CA LYS A 230 13.41 7.19 -12.01
C LYS A 230 13.57 5.67 -12.12
N MET A 231 12.56 5.02 -12.69
CA MET A 231 12.61 3.63 -13.08
C MET A 231 12.44 3.51 -14.59
N SER A 232 13.14 2.57 -15.21
CA SER A 232 12.98 2.23 -16.61
C SER A 232 12.71 0.74 -16.76
N MET A 233 11.77 0.41 -17.65
CA MET A 233 11.39 -0.95 -17.99
C MET A 233 11.36 -1.10 -19.50
N GLU A 234 11.92 -2.18 -19.99
CA GLU A 234 11.81 -2.58 -21.38
C GLU A 234 10.99 -3.85 -21.44
N ILE A 235 9.98 -3.84 -22.30
CA ILE A 235 9.01 -4.91 -22.42
C ILE A 235 9.00 -5.36 -23.87
N PHE A 236 9.40 -6.61 -24.12
CA PHE A 236 9.21 -7.26 -25.40
C PHE A 236 7.74 -7.63 -25.58
N ILE A 237 7.19 -7.31 -26.76
CA ILE A 237 5.82 -7.60 -27.15
C ILE A 237 5.86 -8.54 -28.34
N ASP A 238 5.31 -9.75 -28.21
CA ASP A 238 5.14 -10.64 -29.35
C ASP A 238 3.98 -10.15 -30.22
N VAL A 239 4.28 -9.19 -31.10
CA VAL A 239 3.28 -8.56 -31.96
C VAL A 239 2.58 -9.59 -32.83
N LYS A 240 3.31 -10.59 -33.35
CA LYS A 240 2.72 -11.67 -34.17
C LYS A 240 1.70 -12.47 -33.37
N ALA A 241 2.05 -12.91 -32.16
CA ALA A 241 1.11 -13.62 -31.30
C ALA A 241 -0.13 -12.79 -30.96
N ILE A 242 -0.04 -11.45 -30.96
CA ILE A 242 -1.17 -10.55 -30.75
C ILE A 242 -1.99 -10.38 -32.04
N THR A 243 -1.35 -10.22 -33.20
CA THR A 243 -2.02 -9.93 -34.48
C THR A 243 -2.58 -11.15 -35.18
N ASP A 244 -1.96 -12.33 -35.06
CA ASP A 244 -2.34 -13.53 -35.81
C ASP A 244 -3.79 -14.00 -35.54
N PRO A 245 -4.28 -14.00 -34.27
CA PRO A 245 -5.69 -14.32 -34.01
C PRO A 245 -6.66 -13.30 -34.61
N VAL A 246 -6.22 -12.05 -34.74
CA VAL A 246 -7.04 -10.98 -35.33
C VAL A 246 -7.09 -11.17 -36.84
N SER A 247 -5.95 -11.42 -37.50
CA SER A 247 -5.94 -11.71 -38.93
C SER A 247 -6.72 -12.97 -39.28
N GLU A 248 -6.59 -14.05 -38.48
CA GLU A 248 -7.37 -15.28 -38.71
C GLU A 248 -8.89 -15.04 -38.59
N ASN A 249 -9.32 -14.22 -37.64
CA ASN A 249 -10.73 -13.86 -37.50
C ASN A 249 -11.22 -12.96 -38.65
N ILE A 250 -10.38 -12.05 -39.13
CA ILE A 250 -10.69 -11.22 -40.31
C ILE A 250 -10.81 -12.12 -41.55
N ASP A 251 -9.89 -13.05 -41.76
CA ASP A 251 -9.91 -13.97 -42.90
C ASP A 251 -11.15 -14.88 -42.86
N LYS A 252 -11.53 -15.39 -41.68
CA LYS A 252 -12.78 -16.15 -41.49
C LYS A 252 -14.03 -15.31 -41.77
N LEU A 253 -14.03 -14.05 -41.35
CA LEU A 253 -15.12 -13.12 -41.65
C LEU A 253 -15.22 -12.88 -43.16
N ILE A 254 -14.10 -12.59 -43.82
CA ILE A 254 -14.05 -12.40 -45.27
C ILE A 254 -14.54 -13.66 -45.99
N ASP A 255 -14.04 -14.85 -45.63
CA ASP A 255 -14.48 -16.12 -46.22
C ASP A 255 -16.00 -16.34 -46.02
N THR A 256 -16.52 -16.03 -44.84
CA THR A 256 -17.97 -16.09 -44.55
C THR A 256 -18.74 -15.11 -45.45
N PHE A 257 -18.30 -13.86 -45.57
CA PHE A 257 -18.94 -12.86 -46.43
C PHE A 257 -18.88 -13.21 -47.91
N THR A 258 -17.78 -13.81 -48.38
CA THR A 258 -17.63 -14.23 -49.79
C THR A 258 -18.49 -15.45 -50.16
N LYS A 259 -18.99 -16.19 -49.16
CA LYS A 259 -19.88 -17.34 -49.35
C LYS A 259 -21.37 -16.99 -49.25
N LEU A 260 -21.71 -15.77 -48.87
CA LEU A 260 -23.10 -15.31 -48.83
C LEU A 260 -23.63 -15.11 -50.24
N ASP A 261 -24.87 -15.53 -50.47
CA ASP A 261 -25.53 -15.30 -51.76
C ASP A 261 -25.83 -13.79 -51.93
N PRO A 262 -25.86 -13.26 -53.17
CA PRO A 262 -26.11 -11.84 -53.44
C PRO A 262 -27.40 -11.29 -52.80
N GLU A 263 -28.45 -12.12 -52.67
CA GLU A 263 -29.71 -11.76 -52.00
C GLU A 263 -29.55 -11.61 -50.48
N GLU A 264 -28.59 -12.29 -49.85
CA GLU A 264 -28.28 -12.16 -48.42
C GLU A 264 -27.45 -10.91 -48.15
N ILE A 265 -26.54 -10.56 -49.06
CA ILE A 265 -25.76 -9.32 -49.01
C ILE A 265 -26.69 -8.10 -49.14
N GLU A 266 -27.71 -8.16 -50.00
CA GLU A 266 -28.71 -7.09 -50.15
C GLU A 266 -29.58 -6.91 -48.88
N LYS A 267 -29.86 -7.99 -48.15
CA LYS A 267 -30.53 -7.93 -46.84
C LYS A 267 -29.64 -7.32 -45.76
N ILE A 268 -28.33 -7.55 -45.79
CA ILE A 268 -27.36 -6.98 -44.85
C ILE A 268 -27.21 -5.46 -45.07
N ASN A 269 -27.19 -4.99 -46.32
CA ASN A 269 -27.08 -3.56 -46.64
C ASN A 269 -28.33 -2.76 -46.24
N ASN A 270 -29.48 -3.42 -46.12
CA ASN A 270 -30.73 -2.84 -45.63
C ASN A 270 -31.01 -3.18 -44.15
N PHE A 271 -30.04 -3.79 -43.45
CA PHE A 271 -30.21 -4.28 -42.09
C PHE A 271 -30.09 -3.13 -41.08
N ASP A 272 -31.14 -2.96 -40.28
CA ASP A 272 -31.14 -2.00 -39.18
C ASP A 272 -30.21 -2.49 -38.05
N PHE A 273 -29.06 -1.84 -37.92
CA PHE A 273 -28.02 -2.17 -36.94
C PHE A 273 -28.50 -2.07 -35.49
N GLU A 274 -29.64 -1.42 -35.23
CA GLU A 274 -30.27 -1.39 -33.90
C GLU A 274 -30.84 -2.76 -33.45
N SER A 275 -31.04 -3.70 -34.38
CA SER A 275 -31.62 -5.02 -34.11
C SER A 275 -30.59 -6.14 -33.87
N LEU A 276 -29.29 -5.83 -33.89
CA LEU A 276 -28.23 -6.83 -33.75
C LEU A 276 -28.21 -7.47 -32.36
N THR A 277 -28.06 -8.80 -32.34
CA THR A 277 -27.82 -9.56 -31.11
C THR A 277 -26.47 -9.14 -30.48
N GLU A 278 -26.37 -9.24 -29.15
CA GLU A 278 -25.15 -8.86 -28.40
C GLU A 278 -23.86 -9.47 -28.96
N GLU A 279 -23.94 -10.68 -29.51
CA GLU A 279 -22.80 -11.44 -30.03
C GLU A 279 -22.24 -10.82 -31.31
N THR A 280 -23.11 -10.35 -32.20
CA THR A 280 -22.72 -9.67 -33.44
C THR A 280 -22.18 -8.27 -33.16
N LEU A 281 -22.74 -7.58 -32.16
CA LEU A 281 -22.22 -6.33 -31.60
C LEU A 281 -20.84 -6.50 -30.96
N LYS A 282 -20.55 -7.65 -30.34
CA LYS A 282 -19.20 -7.95 -29.80
C LYS A 282 -18.16 -8.11 -30.91
N ILE A 283 -18.52 -8.73 -32.04
CA ILE A 283 -17.62 -8.91 -33.18
C ILE A 283 -17.35 -7.57 -33.87
N LEU A 284 -18.40 -6.78 -34.16
CA LEU A 284 -18.25 -5.43 -34.73
C LEU A 284 -17.46 -4.49 -33.80
N LYS A 285 -17.67 -4.57 -32.48
CA LYS A 285 -16.85 -3.84 -31.50
C LYS A 285 -15.41 -4.36 -31.46
N ALA A 286 -15.18 -5.67 -31.58
CA ALA A 286 -13.82 -6.21 -31.61
C ALA A 286 -13.03 -5.71 -32.84
N VAL A 287 -13.69 -5.64 -34.01
CA VAL A 287 -13.09 -5.06 -35.23
C VAL A 287 -12.83 -3.55 -35.04
N ASN A 288 -13.80 -2.80 -34.51
CA ASN A 288 -13.62 -1.36 -34.29
C ASN A 288 -12.55 -1.05 -33.23
N ILE A 289 -12.48 -1.84 -32.16
CA ILE A 289 -11.41 -1.78 -31.13
C ILE A 289 -10.06 -2.08 -31.76
N THR A 290 -9.99 -3.03 -32.70
CA THR A 290 -8.74 -3.34 -33.41
C THR A 290 -8.26 -2.13 -34.19
N THR A 291 -9.16 -1.46 -34.91
CA THR A 291 -8.85 -0.22 -35.65
C THR A 291 -8.43 0.91 -34.71
N GLU A 292 -9.14 1.09 -33.59
CA GLU A 292 -8.84 2.13 -32.59
C GLU A 292 -7.52 1.86 -31.83
N VAL A 293 -7.20 0.59 -31.58
CA VAL A 293 -5.93 0.15 -31.00
C VAL A 293 -4.80 0.38 -32.01
N LEU A 294 -4.99 0.02 -33.28
CA LEU A 294 -4.01 0.31 -34.34
C LEU A 294 -3.80 1.81 -34.53
N GLU A 295 -4.85 2.62 -34.46
CA GLU A 295 -4.76 4.09 -34.53
C GLU A 295 -4.05 4.67 -33.30
N LYS A 296 -4.36 4.23 -32.08
CA LYS A 296 -3.60 4.63 -30.88
C LYS A 296 -2.14 4.22 -30.93
N PHE A 297 -1.83 3.06 -31.50
CA PHE A 297 -0.44 2.65 -31.76
C PHE A 297 0.23 3.51 -32.84
N LYS A 298 -0.50 4.00 -33.85
CA LYS A 298 0.01 4.97 -34.82
C LYS A 298 0.22 6.36 -34.22
N ASP A 299 -0.68 6.82 -33.35
CA ASP A 299 -0.55 8.11 -32.64
C ASP A 299 0.63 8.12 -31.66
N LEU A 300 0.92 6.97 -31.04
CA LEU A 300 2.13 6.75 -30.24
C LEU A 300 3.43 6.76 -31.09
N ASN A 301 3.32 6.67 -32.42
CA ASN A 301 4.44 6.56 -33.36
C ASN A 301 4.71 7.86 -34.16
N LEU A 302 3.92 8.94 -33.96
CA LEU A 302 3.89 10.07 -34.90
C LEU A 302 4.52 11.39 -34.43
N ASN A 303 5.27 11.44 -33.33
CA ASN A 303 6.14 12.59 -33.05
C ASN A 303 7.47 12.17 -32.41
N PRO A 304 8.53 11.89 -33.20
CA PRO A 304 9.87 11.96 -32.65
C PRO A 304 10.08 13.37 -32.07
N PRO A 305 10.64 13.51 -30.85
CA PRO A 305 10.93 14.82 -30.29
C PRO A 305 11.80 15.58 -31.27
N ALA A 306 11.32 16.75 -31.70
CA ALA A 306 12.10 17.66 -32.53
C ALA A 306 13.46 17.87 -31.87
N ASN A 307 14.52 17.46 -32.58
CA ASN A 307 15.93 17.62 -32.22
C ASN A 307 16.16 18.86 -31.36
N THR A 308 16.42 18.65 -30.06
CA THR A 308 17.18 19.62 -29.28
C THR A 308 18.64 19.34 -29.60
N GLN A 309 19.18 20.12 -30.54
CA GLN A 309 20.61 20.14 -30.84
C GLN A 309 21.41 20.55 -29.58
N PRO A 310 22.67 20.09 -29.47
CA PRO A 310 23.53 20.30 -28.30
C PRO A 310 23.85 21.77 -28.02
#